data_AF-D7LEZ1-F1
#
_entry.id   AF-D7LEZ1-F1
#
_cell.length_a   1.000
_cell.length_b   1.000
_cell.length_c   1.000
_cell.angle_alpha   90.00
_cell.angle_beta   90.00
_cell.angle_gamma   90.00
#
_symmetry.space_group_name_H-M   'P 1'
#
loop_
_entity.id
_entity.type
_entity.pdbx_description
1 polymer ?
#
loop_
_entity_poly.entity_id
_entity_poly.type
_entity_poly.pdbx_seq_one_letter_code
_entity_poly.pdbx_strand_id
1 'polypeptide(L)'
;MDTRWFWFRSSSRCLIIQLSHCNYIPDILRSFLEDRTITVVGVWNNQERFHQRLEIWRLVDIRDYLPTWLWKCSFEMIVEECLGYQGVRKDKEICRSNWGARNLSDDQIVQASHDVYVCCKLGVKERVWKMRA
;
A
#
# COMPACT_ATOMS: atom_id res chain seq x y z
N MET A 1 -2.75 -0.32 -18.39
CA MET A 1 -2.42 -0.67 -17.00
C MET A 1 -2.86 0.51 -16.14
N ASP A 2 -4.04 0.39 -15.53
CA ASP A 2 -4.69 1.44 -14.74
C ASP A 2 -5.04 0.80 -13.40
N THR A 3 -4.10 0.78 -12.46
CA THR A 3 -4.23 0.16 -11.15
C THR A 3 -4.49 1.24 -10.11
N ARG A 4 -5.78 1.46 -9.79
CA ARG A 4 -6.22 2.38 -8.73
C ARG A 4 -6.77 1.58 -7.57
N TRP A 5 -5.90 1.21 -6.64
CA TRP A 5 -6.33 0.53 -5.42
C TRP A 5 -5.83 1.29 -4.19
N PHE A 6 -6.73 1.46 -3.24
CA PHE A 6 -6.35 1.79 -1.87
C PHE A 6 -6.61 0.58 -1.00
N TRP A 7 -5.69 0.40 -0.08
CA TRP A 7 -5.79 -0.64 0.91
C TRP A 7 -5.57 -0.01 2.28
N PHE A 8 -6.51 -0.22 3.18
CA PHE A 8 -6.43 0.32 4.53
C PHE A 8 -6.27 -0.81 5.51
N ARG A 9 -5.33 -0.67 6.43
CA ARG A 9 -5.23 -1.57 7.57
C ARG A 9 -5.42 -0.82 8.86
N SER A 10 -6.28 -1.38 9.72
CA SER A 10 -6.40 -1.01 11.13
C SER A 10 -6.15 -2.25 11.98
N SER A 11 -5.09 -2.22 12.80
CA SER A 11 -4.63 -3.26 13.75
C SER A 11 -4.49 -4.69 13.19
N SER A 12 -5.59 -5.38 12.87
CA SER A 12 -5.65 -6.76 12.37
C SER A 12 -6.53 -6.96 11.13
N ARG A 13 -7.18 -5.90 10.62
CA ARG A 13 -8.10 -6.01 9.47
C ARG A 13 -7.52 -5.32 8.24
N CYS A 14 -7.66 -5.95 7.09
CA CYS A 14 -7.35 -5.40 5.77
C CYS A 14 -8.67 -5.05 5.07
N LEU A 15 -8.77 -3.82 4.55
CA LEU A 15 -9.86 -3.36 3.72
C LEU A 15 -9.35 -3.15 2.30
N ILE A 16 -10.02 -3.80 1.35
CA ILE A 16 -9.75 -3.74 -0.09
C ILE A 16 -10.86 -2.91 -0.73
N ILE A 17 -10.52 -1.80 -1.38
CA ILE A 17 -11.51 -0.99 -2.09
C ILE A 17 -11.20 -0.97 -3.57
N GLN A 18 -12.13 -1.51 -4.36
CA GLN A 18 -11.98 -1.59 -5.80
C GLN A 18 -12.49 -0.36 -6.56
N LEU A 19 -11.69 0.72 -6.62
CA LEU A 19 -12.09 2.00 -7.23
C LEU A 19 -12.45 1.93 -8.72
N SER A 20 -11.86 1.03 -9.50
CA SER A 20 -12.19 0.89 -10.93
C SER A 20 -13.65 0.48 -11.17
N HIS A 21 -14.30 -0.12 -10.17
CA HIS A 21 -15.68 -0.58 -10.22
C HIS A 21 -16.64 0.39 -9.51
N CYS A 22 -16.14 1.53 -9.03
CA CYS A 22 -16.95 2.57 -8.42
C CYS A 22 -17.31 3.64 -9.46
N ASN A 23 -18.61 3.83 -9.70
CA ASN A 23 -19.10 4.90 -10.60
C ASN A 23 -18.74 6.31 -10.11
N TYR A 24 -18.61 6.46 -8.79
CA TYR A 24 -18.14 7.65 -8.09
C TYR A 24 -17.38 7.22 -6.85
N ILE A 25 -16.48 8.07 -6.37
CA ILE A 25 -15.77 7.84 -5.12
C ILE A 25 -16.72 8.21 -3.97
N PRO A 26 -17.00 7.31 -3.01
CA PRO A 26 -17.85 7.64 -1.87
C PRO A 26 -17.26 8.78 -1.04
N ASP A 27 -18.09 9.72 -0.59
CA ASP A 27 -17.64 10.89 0.19
C ASP A 27 -16.91 10.47 1.47
N ILE A 28 -17.33 9.37 2.10
CA ILE A 28 -16.65 8.82 3.28
C ILE A 28 -15.19 8.44 2.99
N LEU A 29 -14.91 7.90 1.80
CA LEU A 29 -13.55 7.54 1.39
C LEU A 29 -12.74 8.80 1.07
N ARG A 30 -13.37 9.82 0.47
CA ARG A 30 -12.75 11.12 0.25
C ARG A 30 -12.35 11.76 1.57
N SER A 31 -13.29 11.90 2.51
CA SER A 31 -13.03 12.44 3.83
C SER A 31 -11.96 11.66 4.59
N PHE A 32 -11.95 10.33 4.47
CA PHE A 32 -10.89 9.50 5.06
C PHE A 32 -9.50 9.79 4.47
N LEU A 33 -9.39 9.95 3.15
CA LEU A 33 -8.12 10.22 2.47
C LEU A 33 -7.60 11.65 2.72
N GLU A 34 -8.50 12.60 2.93
CA GLU A 34 -8.20 14.00 3.22
C GLU A 34 -7.96 14.27 4.73
N ASP A 35 -8.22 13.29 5.60
CA ASP A 35 -8.06 13.41 7.05
C ASP A 35 -6.58 13.62 7.43
N ARG A 36 -6.30 14.75 8.09
CA ARG A 36 -4.95 15.15 8.48
C ARG A 36 -4.33 14.32 9.61
N THR A 37 -5.17 13.57 10.32
CA THR A 37 -4.74 12.66 11.38
C THR A 37 -4.25 11.32 10.82
N ILE A 38 -4.52 11.05 9.53
CA ILE A 38 -4.21 9.79 8.86
C ILE A 38 -2.95 9.96 8.01
N THR A 39 -2.04 8.99 8.10
CA THR A 39 -0.87 8.89 7.23
C THR A 39 -1.01 7.63 6.39
N VAL A 40 -1.11 7.78 5.07
CA VAL A 40 -1.19 6.66 4.13
C VAL A 40 0.22 6.25 3.76
N VAL A 41 0.60 5.02 4.11
CA VAL A 41 1.95 4.47 3.89
C VAL A 41 1.87 3.33 2.87
N GLY A 42 2.72 3.38 1.87
CA GLY A 42 2.83 2.35 0.83
C GLY A 42 4.24 2.21 0.29
N VAL A 43 4.41 1.30 -0.67
CA VAL A 43 5.63 1.17 -1.48
C VAL A 43 5.22 1.49 -2.91
N TRP A 44 5.70 2.59 -3.46
CA TRP A 44 5.24 3.08 -4.75
C TRP A 44 6.26 2.79 -5.84
N ASN A 45 5.77 2.44 -7.01
CA ASN A 45 6.59 2.45 -8.22
C ASN A 45 6.27 3.75 -8.96
N ASN A 46 7.29 4.47 -9.42
CA ASN A 46 7.20 5.80 -10.06
C ASN A 46 6.18 5.93 -11.21
N GLN A 47 5.61 4.82 -11.70
CA GLN A 47 4.59 4.79 -12.74
C GLN A 47 3.15 4.93 -12.23
N GLU A 48 2.89 4.75 -10.94
CA GLU A 48 1.54 4.86 -10.36
C GLU A 48 1.29 6.28 -9.84
N ARG A 49 1.50 7.28 -10.70
CA ARG A 49 1.11 8.66 -10.37
C ARG A 49 -0.42 8.69 -10.30
N PHE A 50 -0.93 8.73 -9.08
CA PHE A 50 -2.33 9.00 -8.76
C PHE A 50 -2.88 10.12 -9.64
N HIS A 51 -3.70 9.77 -10.64
CA HIS A 51 -4.26 10.73 -11.56
C HIS A 51 -5.45 11.48 -10.92
N GLN A 52 -5.19 12.74 -10.57
CA GLN A 52 -6.06 13.93 -10.69
C GLN A 52 -7.43 13.98 -9.97
N ARG A 53 -7.92 12.95 -9.26
CA ARG A 53 -9.27 12.98 -8.65
C ARG A 53 -9.37 12.75 -7.14
N LEU A 54 -8.30 12.33 -6.50
CA LEU A 54 -8.25 12.04 -5.06
C LEU A 54 -7.09 12.81 -4.44
N GLU A 55 -7.42 13.77 -3.60
CA GLU A 55 -6.45 14.41 -2.73
C GLU A 55 -6.23 13.50 -1.53
N ILE A 56 -5.01 12.99 -1.39
CA ILE A 56 -4.57 12.29 -0.19
C ILE A 56 -3.77 13.31 0.60
N TRP A 57 -4.20 13.64 1.81
CA TRP A 57 -3.53 14.65 2.62
C TRP A 57 -2.04 14.32 2.82
N ARG A 58 -1.76 13.05 3.14
CA ARG A 58 -0.40 12.60 3.39
C ARG A 58 -0.17 11.19 2.86
N LEU A 59 0.48 11.15 1.71
CA LEU A 59 0.98 9.92 1.08
C LEU A 59 2.48 9.79 1.31
N VAL A 60 2.91 8.65 1.84
CA VAL A 60 4.31 8.36 2.14
C VAL A 60 4.73 7.08 1.43
N ASP A 61 5.85 7.15 0.70
CA ASP A 61 6.62 5.95 0.36
C ASP A 61 7.47 5.55 1.56
N ILE A 62 7.28 4.34 2.07
CA ILE A 62 8.06 3.85 3.21
C ILE A 62 9.56 3.81 2.92
N ARG A 63 9.96 3.63 1.65
CA ARG A 63 11.37 3.57 1.26
C ARG A 63 12.12 4.85 1.62
N ASP A 64 11.48 6.01 1.56
CA ASP A 64 12.08 7.30 1.91
C ASP A 64 12.52 7.37 3.38
N TYR A 65 11.99 6.49 4.22
CA TYR A 65 12.26 6.39 5.66
C TYR A 65 13.16 5.21 6.01
N LEU A 66 13.58 4.42 5.02
CA LEU A 66 14.52 3.32 5.19
C LEU A 66 15.95 3.75 4.82
N PRO A 67 16.98 3.04 5.32
CA PRO A 67 18.35 3.22 4.84
C PRO A 67 18.46 3.23 3.32
N THR A 68 19.28 4.14 2.77
CA THR A 68 19.39 4.39 1.32
C THR A 68 19.76 3.16 0.49
N TRP A 69 20.52 2.23 1.08
CA TRP A 69 20.89 0.98 0.41
C TRP A 69 19.68 0.06 0.18
N LEU A 70 18.61 0.17 0.98
CA LEU A 70 17.37 -0.59 0.82
C LEU A 70 16.43 -0.03 -0.24
N TRP A 71 16.65 1.20 -0.73
CA TRP A 71 15.74 1.85 -1.69
C TRP A 71 15.62 1.09 -3.01
N LYS A 72 16.69 0.40 -3.41
CA LYS A 72 16.75 -0.42 -4.63
C LYS A 72 16.57 -1.91 -4.37
N CYS A 73 16.40 -2.31 -3.11
CA CYS A 73 16.20 -3.70 -2.75
C CYS A 73 14.79 -4.16 -3.10
N SER A 74 14.64 -5.47 -3.27
CA SER A 74 13.33 -6.06 -3.49
C SER A 74 12.46 -5.92 -2.22
N PHE A 75 11.15 -6.02 -2.39
CA PHE A 75 10.21 -5.96 -1.28
C PHE A 75 10.51 -7.04 -0.23
N GLU A 76 10.85 -8.24 -0.69
CA GLU A 76 11.23 -9.38 0.13
C GLU A 76 12.46 -9.08 0.99
N MET A 77 13.49 -8.48 0.38
CA MET A 77 14.71 -8.10 1.10
C MET A 77 14.44 -7.00 2.12
N ILE A 78 13.59 -6.02 1.80
CA ILE A 78 13.15 -5.01 2.78
C ILE A 78 12.44 -5.68 3.96
N VAL A 79 11.57 -6.66 3.69
CA VAL A 79 10.85 -7.38 4.74
C VAL A 79 11.80 -8.19 5.63
N GLU A 80 12.77 -8.89 5.04
CA GLU A 80 13.74 -9.67 5.78
C GLU A 80 14.63 -8.76 6.65
N GLU A 81 15.23 -7.72 6.07
CA GLU A 81 16.16 -6.81 6.76
C GLU A 81 15.45 -5.96 7.82
N CYS A 82 14.25 -5.46 7.53
CA CYS A 82 13.56 -4.55 8.45
C CYS A 82 12.63 -5.26 9.44
N LEU A 83 12.08 -6.43 9.12
CA LEU A 83 11.12 -7.12 9.98
C LEU A 83 11.60 -8.51 10.46
N GLY A 84 12.69 -9.04 9.91
CA GLY A 84 13.23 -10.36 10.27
C GLY A 84 12.40 -11.53 9.74
N TYR A 85 11.46 -11.29 8.82
CA TYR A 85 10.62 -12.36 8.27
C TYR A 85 11.28 -12.96 7.04
N GLN A 86 11.72 -14.21 7.15
CA GLN A 86 12.32 -14.97 6.05
C GLN A 86 11.25 -15.71 5.23
N GLY A 87 11.57 -15.98 3.97
CA GLY A 87 10.71 -16.76 3.07
C GLY A 87 9.50 -16.01 2.52
N VAL A 88 9.32 -14.72 2.85
CA VAL A 88 8.31 -13.88 2.22
C VAL A 88 8.67 -13.70 0.75
N ARG A 89 7.74 -14.04 -0.14
CA ARG A 89 7.91 -13.90 -1.59
C ARG A 89 6.60 -13.42 -2.21
N LYS A 90 6.66 -12.40 -3.06
CA LYS A 90 5.52 -12.09 -3.92
C LYS A 90 5.47 -13.09 -5.06
N ASP A 91 4.28 -13.60 -5.33
CA ASP A 91 4.05 -14.43 -6.50
C ASP A 91 4.01 -13.53 -7.75
N LYS A 92 4.92 -13.79 -8.69
CA LYS A 92 5.07 -12.98 -9.91
C LYS A 92 3.90 -13.12 -10.87
N GLU A 93 3.23 -14.27 -10.88
CA GLU A 93 2.01 -14.48 -11.67
C GLU A 93 0.87 -13.69 -11.05
N ILE A 94 0.72 -13.73 -9.72
CA ILE A 94 -0.29 -12.93 -9.02
C ILE A 94 -0.02 -11.43 -9.19
N CYS A 95 1.24 -10.98 -9.09
CA CYS A 95 1.62 -9.58 -9.35
C CYS A 95 1.18 -9.10 -10.75
N ARG A 96 1.18 -9.98 -11.74
CA ARG A 96 0.85 -9.67 -13.15
C ARG A 96 -0.57 -10.09 -13.56
N SER A 97 -1.32 -10.67 -12.63
CA SER A 97 -2.69 -11.13 -12.86
C SER A 97 -3.66 -9.97 -13.08
N ASN A 98 -4.89 -10.28 -13.46
CA ASN A 98 -5.92 -9.27 -13.67
C ASN A 98 -6.46 -8.74 -12.33
N TRP A 99 -5.80 -7.71 -11.79
CA TRP A 99 -6.28 -7.00 -10.60
C TRP A 99 -7.56 -6.21 -10.86
N GLY A 100 -7.85 -5.88 -12.11
CA GLY A 100 -9.10 -5.22 -12.53
C GLY A 100 -10.33 -6.14 -12.56
N ALA A 101 -10.18 -7.43 -12.24
CA ALA A 101 -11.30 -8.36 -12.16
C ALA A 101 -12.36 -7.88 -11.14
N ARG A 102 -13.63 -8.19 -11.41
CA ARG A 102 -14.73 -7.81 -10.51
C ARG A 102 -14.65 -8.52 -9.15
N ASN A 103 -14.18 -9.77 -9.16
CA ASN A 103 -13.90 -10.55 -7.97
C ASN A 103 -12.41 -10.86 -7.99
N LEU A 104 -11.72 -10.55 -6.90
CA LEU A 104 -10.32 -10.95 -6.70
C LEU A 104 -10.27 -12.43 -6.31
N SER A 105 -9.20 -13.13 -6.71
CA SER A 105 -8.92 -14.47 -6.19
C SER A 105 -8.42 -14.41 -4.76
N ASP A 106 -8.49 -15.53 -4.05
CA ASP A 106 -7.96 -15.65 -2.69
C ASP A 106 -6.46 -15.30 -2.66
N ASP A 107 -5.69 -15.73 -3.66
CA ASP A 107 -4.26 -15.42 -3.76
C ASP A 107 -4.00 -13.91 -3.94
N GLN A 108 -4.82 -13.22 -4.73
CA GLN A 108 -4.75 -11.75 -4.85
C GLN A 108 -5.08 -11.08 -3.51
N ILE A 109 -6.12 -11.53 -2.83
CA ILE A 109 -6.53 -10.99 -1.52
C ILE A 109 -5.42 -11.19 -0.48
N VAL A 110 -4.84 -12.39 -0.42
CA VAL A 110 -3.75 -12.74 0.48
C VAL A 110 -2.52 -11.88 0.19
N GLN A 111 -2.10 -11.79 -1.07
CA GLN A 111 -0.92 -11.00 -1.43
C GLN A 111 -1.11 -9.51 -1.09
N ALA A 112 -2.26 -8.93 -1.41
CA ALA A 112 -2.52 -7.53 -1.07
C ALA A 112 -2.58 -7.31 0.46
N SER A 113 -3.13 -8.28 1.21
CA SER A 113 -3.16 -8.22 2.66
C SER A 113 -1.76 -8.26 3.28
N HIS A 114 -0.85 -9.08 2.72
CA HIS A 114 0.56 -9.10 3.12
C HIS A 114 1.27 -7.77 2.82
N ASP A 115 1.05 -7.20 1.63
CA ASP A 115 1.65 -5.93 1.22
C ASP A 115 1.32 -4.81 2.21
N VAL A 116 0.06 -4.69 2.57
CA VAL A 116 -0.42 -3.66 3.52
C VAL A 116 0.03 -3.96 4.93
N TYR A 117 0.03 -5.24 5.33
CA TYR A 117 0.52 -5.64 6.64
C TYR A 117 1.96 -5.19 6.86
N VAL A 118 2.83 -5.44 5.87
CA VAL A 118 4.24 -5.04 5.89
C VAL A 118 4.37 -3.52 5.91
N CYS A 119 3.70 -2.80 5.00
CA CYS A 119 3.79 -1.33 4.95
C CYS A 119 3.35 -0.70 6.28
N CYS A 120 2.27 -1.21 6.88
CA CYS A 120 1.80 -0.77 8.18
C CYS A 120 2.83 -1.07 9.29
N LYS A 121 3.42 -2.27 9.33
CA LYS A 121 4.44 -2.62 10.34
C LYS A 121 5.69 -1.77 10.21
N LEU A 122 6.17 -1.53 9.00
CA LEU A 122 7.30 -0.64 8.74
C LEU A 122 6.97 0.81 9.12
N GLY A 123 5.80 1.30 8.71
CA GLY A 123 5.33 2.64 9.07
C GLY A 123 5.25 2.85 10.60
N VAL A 124 4.80 1.81 11.33
CA VAL A 124 4.81 1.77 12.80
C VAL A 124 6.23 1.83 13.37
N LYS A 125 7.13 0.98 12.84
CA LYS A 125 8.53 0.88 13.27
C LYS A 125 9.28 2.20 13.08
N GLU A 126 9.14 2.82 11.91
CA GLU A 126 9.80 4.07 11.54
C GLU A 126 9.07 5.32 12.05
N ARG A 127 7.96 5.15 12.78
CA ARG A 127 7.19 6.25 13.39
C ARG A 127 6.79 7.35 12.40
N VAL A 128 6.42 6.95 11.17
CA VAL A 128 6.24 7.85 10.03
C VAL A 128 5.24 8.99 10.31
N TRP A 129 4.20 8.75 11.11
CA TRP A 129 3.21 9.78 11.48
C TRP A 129 3.78 10.92 12.33
N LYS A 130 4.91 10.71 13.01
CA LYS A 130 5.57 11.75 13.83
C LYS A 130 6.55 12.60 13.04
N MET A 131 7.04 12.09 11.92
CA MET A 131 7.94 12.84 11.06
C MET A 131 7.12 13.96 10.42
N ARG A 132 7.61 15.19 10.40
CA ARG A 132 6.94 16.29 9.68
C ARG A 132 7.34 16.21 8.21
N ALA A 133 6.40 16.55 7.32
CA ALA A 133 6.69 16.83 5.92
C ALA A 133 7.45 18.16 5.80
#